data_AF-A0A1T0B8A5-F1
#
_entry.id   AF-A0A1T0B8A5-F1
#
_cell.length_a   1.000
_cell.length_b   1.000
_cell.length_c   1.000
_cell.angle_alpha   90.00
_cell.angle_beta   90.00
_cell.angle_gamma   90.00
#
_symmetry.space_group_name_H-M   'P 1'
#
loop_
_entity.id
_entity.type
_entity.pdbx_description
1 polymer ?
#
loop_
_entity_poly.entity_id
_entity_poly.type
_entity_poly.pdbx_seq_one_letter_code
_entity_poly.pdbx_strand_id
1 'polypeptide(L)'
;MKIFKAEQWNLEILLPLFEQYRLAQGMSENPDRTLAFLANRIRFNESIFFIAVHQQQAVGFIQLYPRISSLQLQRYWQLNDIFVVPQHNHAEICHQLIAKAKEFVFYTRSNRLVAEPYLQQQGIFEQAGFKHNATKTLFELSLTRL
;
A
#
# COMPACT_ATOMS: atom_id res chain seq x y z
N MET A 1 -6.31 16.54 -7.63
CA MET A 1 -6.43 15.38 -6.71
C MET A 1 -5.75 15.73 -5.39
N LYS A 2 -6.20 15.19 -4.25
CA LYS A 2 -5.54 15.33 -2.95
C LYS A 2 -5.10 13.95 -2.45
N ILE A 3 -3.92 13.86 -1.83
CA ILE A 3 -3.45 12.63 -1.18
C ILE A 3 -3.11 12.93 0.28
N PHE A 4 -3.69 12.19 1.21
CA PHE A 4 -3.45 12.34 2.64
C PHE A 4 -3.32 11.00 3.34
N LYS A 5 -2.70 11.00 4.53
CA LYS A 5 -2.53 9.81 5.37
C LYS A 5 -3.87 9.43 6.01
N ALA A 6 -4.22 8.15 5.98
CA ALA A 6 -5.35 7.64 6.75
C ALA A 6 -5.01 7.65 8.25
N GLU A 7 -5.97 8.07 9.05
CA GLU A 7 -5.93 8.15 10.50
C GLU A 7 -7.24 7.59 11.06
N GLN A 8 -7.30 7.33 12.36
CA GLN A 8 -8.50 6.75 12.99
C GLN A 8 -9.78 7.56 12.72
N TRP A 9 -9.67 8.88 12.66
CA TRP A 9 -10.81 9.79 12.47
C TRP A 9 -11.31 9.87 11.02
N ASN A 10 -10.60 9.34 10.03
CA ASN A 10 -11.03 9.33 8.62
C ASN A 10 -11.08 7.92 7.99
N LEU A 11 -11.11 6.88 8.82
CA LEU A 11 -11.15 5.49 8.38
C LEU A 11 -12.36 5.17 7.49
N GLU A 12 -13.48 5.85 7.70
CA GLU A 12 -14.68 5.73 6.87
C GLU A 12 -14.44 6.05 5.40
N ILE A 13 -13.43 6.86 5.07
CA ILE A 13 -13.04 7.18 3.69
C ILE A 13 -12.30 5.99 3.05
N LEU A 14 -11.49 5.27 3.83
CA LEU A 14 -10.69 4.15 3.35
C LEU A 14 -11.50 2.84 3.26
N LEU A 15 -12.42 2.62 4.21
CA LEU A 15 -13.12 1.34 4.36
C LEU A 15 -13.82 0.86 3.07
N PRO A 16 -14.67 1.64 2.39
CA PRO A 16 -15.34 1.20 1.16
C PRO A 16 -14.34 0.88 0.04
N LEU A 17 -13.26 1.68 -0.05
CA LEU A 17 -12.23 1.50 -1.06
C LEU A 17 -11.40 0.24 -0.81
N PHE A 18 -11.10 -0.08 0.45
CA PHE A 18 -10.40 -1.29 0.82
C PHE A 18 -11.25 -2.55 0.61
N GLU A 19 -12.57 -2.47 0.84
CA GLU A 19 -13.49 -3.55 0.47
C GLU A 19 -13.51 -3.80 -1.04
N GLN A 20 -13.55 -2.75 -1.86
CA GLN A 20 -13.44 -2.90 -3.31
C GLN A 20 -12.14 -3.59 -3.74
N TYR A 21 -11.01 -3.22 -3.12
CA TYR A 21 -9.74 -3.90 -3.33
C TYR A 21 -9.83 -5.39 -2.98
N ARG A 22 -10.38 -5.72 -1.80
CA ARG A 22 -10.54 -7.12 -1.36
C ARG A 22 -11.41 -7.93 -2.32
N LEU A 23 -12.53 -7.36 -2.75
CA LEU A 23 -13.44 -7.98 -3.73
C LEU A 23 -12.76 -8.21 -5.08
N ALA A 24 -11.98 -7.23 -5.57
CA ALA A 24 -11.21 -7.36 -6.80
C ALA A 24 -10.15 -8.47 -6.73
N GLN A 25 -9.71 -8.85 -5.53
CA GLN A 25 -8.81 -9.99 -5.27
C GLN A 25 -9.55 -11.29 -4.93
N GLY A 26 -10.88 -11.36 -5.17
CA GLY A 26 -11.69 -12.56 -4.97
C GLY A 26 -12.02 -12.87 -3.52
N MET A 27 -11.81 -11.93 -2.59
CA MET A 27 -12.21 -12.09 -1.19
C MET A 27 -13.70 -11.81 -1.01
N SER A 28 -14.33 -12.42 -0.02
CA SER A 28 -15.72 -12.09 0.37
C SER A 28 -15.80 -10.78 1.17
N GLU A 29 -16.89 -10.04 0.94
CA GLU A 29 -17.23 -8.83 1.68
C GLU A 29 -17.37 -9.13 3.17
N ASN A 30 -16.72 -8.31 4.00
CA ASN A 30 -16.86 -8.37 5.46
C ASN A 30 -16.41 -7.01 6.05
N PRO A 31 -17.28 -5.99 6.02
CA PRO A 31 -16.89 -4.63 6.38
C PRO A 31 -16.45 -4.51 7.84
N ASP A 32 -17.07 -5.26 8.76
CA ASP A 32 -16.70 -5.26 10.18
C ASP A 32 -15.27 -5.79 10.39
N ARG A 33 -14.93 -6.91 9.75
CA ARG A 33 -13.57 -7.47 9.80
C ARG A 33 -12.55 -6.52 9.17
N THR A 34 -12.91 -5.86 8.07
CA THR A 34 -12.02 -4.89 7.42
C THR A 34 -11.82 -3.66 8.26
N LEU A 35 -12.88 -3.11 8.87
CA LEU A 35 -12.77 -1.98 9.77
C LEU A 35 -11.87 -2.31 10.96
N ALA A 36 -12.08 -3.49 11.58
CA ALA A 36 -11.22 -3.95 12.67
C ALA A 36 -9.75 -4.11 12.23
N PHE A 37 -9.51 -4.65 11.03
CA PHE A 37 -8.16 -4.76 10.47
C PHE A 37 -7.53 -3.37 10.29
N LEU A 38 -8.17 -2.46 9.55
CA LEU A 38 -7.66 -1.12 9.27
C LEU A 38 -7.42 -0.33 10.56
N ALA A 39 -8.39 -0.34 11.49
CA ALA A 39 -8.29 0.35 12.76
C ALA A 39 -7.11 -0.14 13.59
N ASN A 40 -6.90 -1.46 13.70
CA ASN A 40 -5.76 -2.02 14.43
C ASN A 40 -4.43 -1.64 13.79
N ARG A 41 -4.30 -1.81 12.47
CA ARG A 41 -3.04 -1.49 11.76
C ARG A 41 -2.64 -0.03 11.94
N ILE A 42 -3.59 0.89 11.88
CA ILE A 42 -3.34 2.33 12.12
C ILE A 42 -3.05 2.59 13.60
N ARG A 43 -3.88 2.08 14.52
CA ARG A 43 -3.74 2.29 15.97
C ARG A 43 -2.37 1.87 16.49
N PHE A 44 -1.87 0.73 16.03
CA PHE A 44 -0.59 0.17 16.49
C PHE A 44 0.59 0.57 15.61
N ASN A 45 0.40 1.48 14.63
CA ASN A 45 1.41 1.90 13.66
C ASN A 45 2.07 0.72 12.92
N GLU A 46 1.32 -0.35 12.70
CA GLU A 46 1.80 -1.55 12.00
C GLU A 46 1.84 -1.33 10.49
N SER A 47 0.98 -0.45 9.97
CA SER A 47 1.06 0.02 8.58
C SER A 47 0.55 1.44 8.44
N ILE A 48 0.90 2.06 7.33
CA ILE A 48 0.45 3.40 6.95
C ILE A 48 -0.29 3.32 5.63
N PHE A 49 -1.40 4.03 5.53
CA PHE A 49 -2.16 4.17 4.30
C PHE A 49 -2.12 5.62 3.84
N PHE A 50 -1.93 5.84 2.54
CA PHE A 50 -2.29 7.11 1.91
C PHE A 50 -3.51 6.90 1.02
N ILE A 51 -4.44 7.85 1.06
CA ILE A 51 -5.70 7.84 0.31
C ILE A 51 -5.64 8.95 -0.72
N ALA A 52 -5.90 8.61 -1.98
CA ALA A 52 -6.12 9.55 -3.06
C ALA A 52 -7.61 9.90 -3.16
N VAL A 53 -7.93 11.19 -3.11
CA VAL A 53 -9.29 11.71 -3.24
C VAL A 53 -9.39 12.65 -4.45
N HIS A 54 -10.37 12.38 -5.31
CA HIS A 54 -10.70 13.18 -6.48
C HIS A 54 -12.18 13.55 -6.43
N GLN A 55 -12.51 14.84 -6.58
CA GLN A 55 -13.91 15.32 -6.50
C GLN A 55 -14.69 14.81 -5.27
N GLN A 56 -14.05 14.82 -4.10
CA GLN A 56 -14.59 14.32 -2.82
C GLN A 56 -14.78 12.80 -2.72
N GLN A 57 -14.44 12.04 -3.76
CA GLN A 57 -14.50 10.59 -3.75
C GLN A 57 -13.10 9.98 -3.55
N ALA A 58 -13.01 8.96 -2.70
CA ALA A 58 -11.81 8.14 -2.56
C ALA A 58 -11.66 7.29 -3.82
N VAL A 59 -10.51 7.44 -4.51
CA VAL A 59 -10.27 6.83 -5.82
C VAL A 59 -9.08 5.87 -5.82
N GLY A 60 -8.27 5.85 -4.78
CA GLY A 60 -7.16 4.93 -4.65
C GLY A 60 -6.47 5.01 -3.30
N PHE A 61 -5.73 3.96 -2.95
CA PHE A 61 -4.89 3.94 -1.76
C PHE A 61 -3.58 3.21 -2.02
N ILE A 62 -2.62 3.46 -1.14
CA ILE A 62 -1.35 2.73 -1.05
C ILE A 62 -1.06 2.40 0.41
N GLN A 63 -0.66 1.16 0.70
CA GLN A 63 -0.32 0.66 2.03
C GLN A 63 1.17 0.38 2.13
N LEU A 64 1.78 0.92 3.20
CA LEU A 64 3.19 0.75 3.51
C LEU A 64 3.36 0.07 4.87
N TYR A 65 4.23 -0.95 4.93
CA TYR A 65 4.66 -1.57 6.19
C TYR A 65 6.09 -1.15 6.55
N PRO A 66 6.36 -0.82 7.83
CA PRO A 66 7.72 -0.60 8.29
C PRO A 66 8.46 -1.93 8.34
N ARG A 67 9.72 -1.91 7.91
CA ARG A 67 10.65 -3.05 8.01
C ARG A 67 11.96 -2.57 8.59
N ILE A 68 12.70 -3.46 9.23
CA ILE A 68 13.98 -3.13 9.87
C ILE A 68 15.08 -3.96 9.23
N SER A 69 16.17 -3.30 8.83
CA SER A 69 17.39 -4.00 8.46
C SER A 69 18.27 -4.12 9.69
N SER A 70 18.46 -5.34 10.19
CA SER A 70 19.43 -5.61 11.28
C SER A 70 20.86 -5.32 10.84
N LEU A 71 21.21 -5.58 9.58
CA LEU A 71 22.54 -5.29 9.04
C LEU A 71 22.85 -3.80 8.93
N GLN A 72 21.87 -3.00 8.49
CA GLN A 72 22.05 -1.55 8.31
C GLN A 72 21.59 -0.73 9.53
N LEU A 73 21.08 -1.40 10.57
CA LEU A 73 20.52 -0.80 11.78
C LEU A 73 19.54 0.35 11.51
N GLN A 74 18.75 0.23 10.44
CA GLN A 74 17.84 1.27 9.99
C GLN A 74 16.52 0.69 9.47
N ARG A 75 15.48 1.51 9.59
CA ARG A 75 14.17 1.23 9.02
C ARG A 75 14.17 1.44 7.51
N TYR A 76 13.40 0.63 6.82
CA TYR A 76 12.98 0.82 5.43
C TYR A 76 11.49 0.51 5.31
N TRP A 77 10.89 0.75 4.15
CA TRP A 77 9.46 0.55 3.94
C TRP A 77 9.18 -0.48 2.86
N GLN A 78 8.13 -1.27 3.04
CA GLN A 78 7.56 -2.16 2.05
C GLN A 78 6.25 -1.54 1.55
N LEU A 79 6.12 -1.30 0.25
CA LEU A 79 4.85 -1.10 -0.43
C LEU A 79 4.20 -2.48 -0.60
N ASN A 80 3.11 -2.71 0.11
CA ASN A 80 2.41 -3.99 0.11
C ASN A 80 1.26 -3.98 -0.89
N ASP A 81 0.39 -2.98 -0.78
CA ASP A 81 -0.78 -2.85 -1.63
C ASP A 81 -0.86 -1.47 -2.25
N ILE A 82 -1.24 -1.44 -3.52
CA ILE A 82 -1.66 -0.23 -4.22
C ILE A 82 -2.90 -0.58 -5.03
N PHE A 83 -3.96 0.20 -4.86
CA PHE A 83 -5.24 -0.02 -5.53
C PHE A 83 -5.81 1.32 -5.98
N VAL A 84 -6.34 1.35 -7.19
CA VAL A 84 -7.03 2.50 -7.76
C VAL A 84 -8.30 1.99 -8.45
N VAL A 85 -9.42 2.67 -8.22
CA VAL A 85 -10.70 2.35 -8.86
C VAL A 85 -10.51 2.40 -10.38
N PRO A 86 -11.04 1.43 -11.16
CA PRO A 86 -10.93 1.45 -12.63
C PRO A 86 -11.48 2.74 -13.25
N GLN A 87 -10.60 3.53 -13.87
CA GLN A 87 -10.94 4.81 -14.51
C GLN A 87 -9.84 5.26 -15.49
N HIS A 88 -10.16 6.24 -16.35
CA HIS A 88 -9.28 6.69 -17.43
C HIS A 88 -7.90 7.19 -16.96
N ASN A 89 -7.82 7.78 -15.76
CA ASN A 89 -6.57 8.31 -15.17
C ASN A 89 -5.93 7.35 -14.15
N HIS A 90 -6.24 6.05 -14.20
CA HIS A 90 -5.74 5.04 -13.25
C HIS A 90 -4.21 5.07 -13.09
N ALA A 91 -3.45 5.05 -14.20
CA ALA A 91 -2.00 5.05 -14.16
C ALA A 91 -1.42 6.31 -13.48
N GLU A 92 -2.01 7.48 -13.75
CA GLU A 92 -1.60 8.74 -13.14
C GLU A 92 -1.84 8.76 -11.62
N ILE A 93 -2.98 8.24 -11.17
CA ILE A 93 -3.29 8.15 -9.74
C ILE A 93 -2.31 7.21 -9.04
N CYS A 94 -2.02 6.05 -9.63
CA CYS A 94 -1.01 5.13 -9.10
C CYS A 94 0.38 5.79 -8.99
N HIS A 95 0.81 6.53 -10.02
CA HIS A 95 2.09 7.24 -9.97
C HIS A 95 2.14 8.28 -8.85
N GLN A 96 1.08 9.06 -8.66
CA GLN A 96 1.02 10.04 -7.56
C GLN A 96 0.99 9.38 -6.18
N LEU A 97 0.31 8.24 -6.02
CA LEU A 97 0.34 7.44 -4.78
C LEU A 97 1.77 6.95 -4.48
N ILE A 98 2.48 6.42 -5.49
CA ILE A 98 3.89 5.98 -5.32
C ILE A 98 4.82 7.17 -5.02
N ALA A 99 4.61 8.31 -5.68
CA ALA A 99 5.35 9.54 -5.39
C ALA A 99 5.13 9.96 -3.93
N LYS A 100 3.89 9.88 -3.43
CA LYS A 100 3.60 10.18 -2.02
C LYS A 100 4.28 9.21 -1.06
N ALA A 101 4.31 7.91 -1.41
CA ALA A 101 5.05 6.92 -0.63
C ALA A 101 6.55 7.24 -0.57
N LYS A 102 7.16 7.65 -1.68
CA LYS A 102 8.58 8.08 -1.72
C LYS A 102 8.84 9.28 -0.80
N GLU A 103 8.02 10.32 -0.88
CA GLU A 103 8.11 11.48 0.03
C GLU A 103 8.09 11.04 1.49
N PHE A 104 7.17 10.13 1.82
CA PHE A 104 7.05 9.60 3.17
C PHE A 104 8.29 8.80 3.61
N VAL A 105 8.83 7.94 2.73
CA VAL A 105 10.06 7.20 3.01
C VAL A 105 11.20 8.18 3.36
N PHE A 106 11.40 9.24 2.58
CA PHE A 106 12.40 10.27 2.87
C PHE A 106 12.10 11.02 4.18
N TYR A 107 10.85 11.42 4.42
CA TYR A 107 10.42 12.09 5.65
C TYR A 107 10.80 11.28 6.90
N THR A 108 10.67 9.95 6.83
CA THR A 108 11.02 9.06 7.94
C THR A 108 12.52 8.75 8.06
N ARG A 109 13.37 9.47 7.32
CA ARG A 109 14.83 9.27 7.21
C ARG A 109 15.22 7.86 6.74
N SER A 110 14.35 7.23 5.94
CA SER A 110 14.64 5.98 5.24
C SER A 110 15.05 6.29 3.80
N ASN A 111 15.84 5.41 3.20
CA ASN A 111 16.30 5.55 1.80
C ASN A 111 15.87 4.37 0.91
N ARG A 112 15.04 3.46 1.44
CA ARG A 112 14.63 2.24 0.73
C ARG A 112 13.12 2.01 0.84
N LEU A 113 12.50 1.89 -0.33
CA LEU A 113 11.14 1.40 -0.53
C LEU A 113 11.24 0.12 -1.36
N VAL A 114 10.63 -0.96 -0.89
CA VAL A 114 10.61 -2.27 -1.56
C VAL A 114 9.18 -2.59 -1.93
N ALA A 115 8.98 -3.31 -3.03
CA ALA A 115 7.67 -3.81 -3.46
C ALA A 115 7.82 -5.22 -4.02
N GLU A 116 6.76 -6.01 -3.93
CA GLU A 116 6.67 -7.36 -4.50
C GLU A 116 5.44 -7.41 -5.43
N PRO A 117 5.49 -6.70 -6.58
CA PRO A 117 4.32 -6.57 -7.44
C PRO A 117 4.01 -7.86 -8.19
N TYR A 118 2.74 -8.05 -8.54
CA TYR A 118 2.35 -9.03 -9.54
C TYR A 118 3.04 -8.72 -10.89
N LEU A 119 3.29 -9.74 -11.71
CA LEU A 119 3.96 -9.59 -13.01
C LEU A 119 3.32 -8.51 -13.89
N GLN A 120 1.99 -8.47 -13.91
CA GLN A 120 1.21 -7.50 -14.68
C GLN A 120 1.40 -6.03 -14.23
N GLN A 121 1.88 -5.81 -13.01
CA GLN A 121 2.10 -4.49 -12.45
C GLN A 121 3.57 -4.04 -12.56
N GLN A 122 4.51 -4.88 -13.01
CA GLN A 122 5.94 -4.53 -13.02
C GLN A 122 6.23 -3.20 -13.73
N GLY A 123 5.59 -2.94 -14.87
CA GLY A 123 5.81 -1.73 -15.65
C GLY A 123 5.55 -0.43 -14.88
N ILE A 124 4.53 -0.38 -14.01
CA ILE A 124 4.25 0.84 -13.23
C ILE A 124 5.29 1.08 -12.13
N PHE A 125 5.83 0.00 -11.55
CA PHE A 125 6.89 0.10 -10.56
C PHE A 125 8.22 0.52 -11.22
N GLU A 126 8.54 -0.03 -12.40
CA GLU A 126 9.72 0.38 -13.17
C GLU A 126 9.65 1.85 -13.61
N GLN A 127 8.50 2.30 -14.10
CA GLN A 127 8.27 3.72 -14.43
C GLN A 127 8.40 4.62 -13.19
N ALA A 128 7.97 4.12 -12.03
CA ALA A 128 8.19 4.77 -10.75
C ALA A 128 9.64 4.65 -10.23
N GLY A 129 10.57 4.05 -10.98
CA GLY A 129 11.99 3.97 -10.65
C GLY A 129 12.38 2.82 -9.71
N PHE A 130 11.49 1.87 -9.47
CA PHE A 130 11.88 0.60 -8.86
C PHE A 130 12.77 -0.17 -9.84
N LYS A 131 13.69 -0.97 -9.29
CA LYS A 131 14.56 -1.85 -10.06
C LYS A 131 14.47 -3.26 -9.50
N HIS A 132 14.53 -4.24 -10.40
CA HIS A 132 14.59 -5.64 -10.01
C HIS A 132 15.79 -5.89 -9.08
N ASN A 133 15.58 -6.68 -8.02
CA ASN A 133 16.65 -7.08 -7.12
C ASN A 133 17.28 -8.39 -7.60
N ALA A 134 18.42 -8.31 -8.28
CA ALA A 134 19.13 -9.48 -8.78
C ALA A 134 19.76 -10.39 -7.71
N THR A 135 19.75 -9.97 -6.43
CA THR A 135 20.43 -10.68 -5.33
C THR A 135 19.47 -11.38 -4.37
N LYS A 136 18.15 -11.24 -4.57
CA LYS A 136 17.13 -11.79 -3.68
C LYS A 136 16.01 -12.41 -4.50
N THR A 137 15.48 -13.52 -3.99
CA THR A 137 14.30 -14.21 -4.52
C THR A 137 13.27 -14.36 -3.40
N LEU A 138 11.99 -14.34 -3.75
CA LEU A 138 10.89 -14.66 -2.84
C LEU A 138 10.69 -16.18 -2.79
N PHE A 139 10.66 -16.75 -1.58
CA PHE A 139 10.27 -18.13 -1.32
C PHE A 139 9.06 -18.12 -0.39
N GLU A 140 8.05 -18.94 -0.69
CA GLU A 140 6.82 -19.04 0.11
C GLU A 140 6.62 -20.49 0.58
N LEU A 141 6.21 -20.66 1.84
CA LEU A 141 5.81 -21.94 2.42
C LEU A 141 4.46 -21.77 3.10
N SER A 142 3.43 -22.42 2.56
CA SER A 142 2.10 -22.44 3.16
C SER A 142 2.06 -23.38 4.36
N LEU A 143 1.71 -22.83 5.53
CA LEU A 143 1.55 -23.60 6.76
C LEU A 143 0.06 -23.72 7.09
N THR A 144 -0.51 -24.92 6.94
CA THR A 144 -1.84 -25.25 7.46
C THR A 144 -1.69 -26.06 8.74
N ARG A 145 -2.36 -25.63 9.82
CA ARG A 145 -2.59 -26.52 10.97
C ARG A 145 -3.78 -27.41 10.60
N LEU A 146 -3.59 -28.73 10.71
CA LEU A 146 -4.69 -29.71 10.67
C LEU A 146 -5.70 -29.43 11.79
#